data_AF-A0A198A652-F1
#
_entry.id   AF-A0A198A652-F1
#
_cell.length_a   1.000
_cell.length_b   1.000
_cell.length_c   1.000
_cell.angle_alpha   90.00
_cell.angle_beta   90.00
_cell.angle_gamma   90.00
#
_symmetry.space_group_name_H-M   'P 1'
#
loop_
_entity.id
_entity.type
_entity.pdbx_description
1 polymer ?
#
loop_
_entity_poly.entity_id
_entity_poly.type
_entity_poly.pdbx_seq_one_letter_code
_entity_poly.pdbx_strand_id
1 'polypeptide(L)'
;MAISFTKTIVSQLTKEIADLEAKQVNEKKKSEKAQAKMKQIERDMKLSQSHSDLSSKLSRVAKLKEETKTSDRLQKDIARELAAKKTTLKLNLAKSTQQDDSSL
;
A
#
# COMPACT_ATOMS: atom_id res chain seq x y z
N MET A 1 31.81 7.04 -18.02
CA MET A 1 30.64 7.78 -17.49
C MET A 1 29.37 6.91 -17.29
N ALA A 2 29.38 5.59 -17.56
CA ALA A 2 28.16 4.76 -17.45
C ALA A 2 27.90 4.20 -16.03
N ILE A 3 28.94 3.94 -15.23
CA ILE A 3 28.82 3.27 -13.92
C ILE A 3 28.12 4.14 -12.87
N SER A 4 28.32 5.47 -12.89
CA SER A 4 27.67 6.37 -11.91
C SER A 4 26.17 6.49 -12.16
N PHE A 5 25.74 6.45 -13.42
CA PHE A 5 24.32 6.58 -13.80
C PHE A 5 23.51 5.37 -13.31
N THR A 6 24.03 4.15 -13.50
CA THR A 6 23.35 2.93 -13.04
C THR A 6 23.26 2.88 -11.50
N LYS A 7 24.31 3.30 -10.77
CA LYS A 7 24.28 3.40 -9.30
C LYS A 7 23.23 4.40 -8.80
N THR A 8 23.10 5.55 -9.46
CA THR A 8 22.05 6.54 -9.13
C THR A 8 20.65 5.98 -9.36
N ILE A 9 20.41 5.27 -10.47
CA ILE A 9 19.12 4.64 -10.77
C ILE A 9 18.77 3.58 -9.72
N VAL A 10 19.72 2.71 -9.36
CA VAL A 10 19.52 1.66 -8.35
C VAL A 10 19.19 2.29 -6.99
N SER A 11 19.93 3.33 -6.58
CA SER A 11 19.67 4.05 -5.33
C SER A 11 18.27 4.68 -5.31
N GLN A 12 17.89 5.36 -6.40
CA GLN A 12 16.58 5.98 -6.54
C GLN A 12 15.44 4.94 -6.50
N LEU A 13 15.58 3.84 -7.26
CA LEU A 13 14.59 2.75 -7.25
C LEU A 13 14.45 2.10 -5.87
N THR A 14 15.57 1.93 -5.15
CA THR A 14 15.56 1.37 -3.79
C THR A 14 14.81 2.28 -2.83
N LYS A 15 15.05 3.59 -2.91
CA LYS A 15 14.34 4.59 -2.11
C LYS A 15 12.83 4.60 -2.42
N GLU A 16 12.47 4.61 -3.70
CA GLU A 16 11.07 4.58 -4.12
C GLU A 16 10.35 3.30 -3.66
N ILE A 17 11.02 2.15 -3.69
CA ILE A 17 10.48 0.89 -3.16
C ILE A 17 10.24 1.02 -1.64
N ALA A 18 11.21 1.55 -0.88
CA ALA A 18 11.06 1.73 0.56
C ALA A 18 9.90 2.70 0.90
N ASP A 19 9.76 3.79 0.15
CA ASP A 19 8.67 4.76 0.31
C ASP A 19 7.30 4.11 0.01
N LEU A 20 7.22 3.27 -1.03
CA LEU A 20 5.99 2.53 -1.36
C LEU A 20 5.64 1.46 -0.31
N GLU A 21 6.64 0.76 0.23
CA GLU A 21 6.42 -0.20 1.33
C GLU A 21 5.92 0.50 2.60
N ALA A 22 6.48 1.66 2.93
CA ALA A 22 5.99 2.48 4.05
C ALA A 22 4.55 2.94 3.82
N LYS A 23 4.21 3.39 2.60
CA LYS A 23 2.84 3.73 2.23
C LYS A 23 1.90 2.54 2.35
N GLN A 24 2.32 1.34 1.90
CA GLN A 24 1.52 0.12 2.00
C GLN A 24 1.17 -0.22 3.45
N VAL A 25 2.15 -0.16 4.36
CA VAL A 25 1.95 -0.41 5.79
C VAL A 25 0.97 0.61 6.39
N ASN A 26 1.09 1.87 6.02
CA ASN A 26 0.20 2.92 6.52
C ASN A 26 -1.24 2.75 6.03
N GLU A 27 -1.44 2.43 4.75
CA GLU A 27 -2.77 2.15 4.21
C GLU A 27 -3.39 0.89 4.82
N LYS A 28 -2.59 -0.15 5.06
CA LYS A 28 -3.04 -1.35 5.78
C LYS A 28 -3.54 -1.00 7.19
N LYS A 29 -2.78 -0.21 7.96
CA LYS A 29 -3.18 0.25 9.29
C LYS A 29 -4.47 1.07 9.27
N LYS A 30 -4.68 1.91 8.25
CA LYS A 30 -5.93 2.68 8.09
C LYS A 30 -7.11 1.75 7.84
N SER A 31 -6.96 0.77 6.93
CA SER A 31 -8.00 -0.22 6.63
C SER A 31 -8.35 -1.05 7.87
N GLU A 32 -7.35 -1.54 8.61
CA GLU A 32 -7.56 -2.30 9.86
C GLU A 32 -8.34 -1.50 10.91
N LYS A 33 -8.00 -0.20 11.09
CA LYS A 33 -8.72 0.70 12.01
C LYS A 33 -10.17 0.91 11.57
N ALA A 34 -10.41 1.12 10.27
CA ALA A 34 -11.76 1.27 9.73
C ALA A 34 -12.59 -0.01 9.92
N GLN A 35 -12.00 -1.19 9.67
CA GLN A 35 -12.65 -2.48 9.88
C GLN A 35 -12.97 -2.73 11.36
N ALA A 36 -12.03 -2.43 12.27
CA ALA A 36 -12.26 -2.56 13.71
C ALA A 36 -13.43 -1.67 14.17
N LYS A 37 -13.48 -0.43 13.68
CA LYS A 37 -14.57 0.51 13.99
C LYS A 37 -15.91 0.07 13.40
N MET A 38 -15.90 -0.47 12.18
CA MET A 38 -17.09 -1.04 11.56
C MET A 38 -17.65 -2.20 12.39
N LYS A 39 -16.80 -3.16 12.80
CA LYS A 39 -17.19 -4.27 13.68
C LYS A 39 -17.74 -3.79 15.03
N GLN A 40 -17.18 -2.72 15.58
CA GLN A 40 -17.70 -2.11 16.81
C GLN A 40 -19.11 -1.56 16.58
N ILE A 41 -19.31 -0.74 15.53
CA ILE A 41 -20.62 -0.15 15.23
C ILE A 41 -21.65 -1.24 14.92
N GLU A 42 -21.28 -2.31 14.21
CA GLU A 42 -22.16 -3.46 13.95
C GLU A 42 -22.62 -4.16 15.23
N ARG A 43 -21.77 -4.22 16.26
CA ARG A 43 -22.19 -4.71 17.60
C ARG A 43 -23.13 -3.71 18.27
N ASP A 44 -22.79 -2.43 18.25
CA ASP A 44 -23.60 -1.36 18.86
C ASP A 44 -24.97 -1.20 18.19
N MET A 45 -25.10 -1.56 16.91
CA MET A 45 -26.38 -1.60 16.19
C MET A 45 -27.33 -2.66 16.74
N LYS A 46 -26.81 -3.80 17.22
CA LYS A 46 -27.65 -4.85 17.84
C LYS A 46 -28.24 -4.40 19.18
N LEU A 47 -27.65 -3.37 19.78
CA LEU A 47 -28.07 -2.76 21.04
C LEU A 47 -28.84 -1.45 20.81
N SER A 48 -29.07 -1.04 19.56
CA SER A 48 -29.83 0.17 19.26
C SER A 48 -31.27 0.06 19.74
N GLN A 49 -31.71 1.04 20.51
CA GLN A 49 -33.07 1.11 21.05
C GLN A 49 -34.00 2.02 20.22
N SER A 50 -33.48 2.69 19.18
CA SER A 50 -34.28 3.56 18.32
C SER A 50 -33.91 3.43 16.84
N HIS A 51 -34.91 3.67 15.98
CA HIS A 51 -34.74 3.65 14.53
C HIS A 51 -33.78 4.73 14.02
N SER A 52 -33.78 5.92 14.65
CA SER A 52 -32.90 7.03 14.28
C SER A 52 -31.43 6.75 14.59
N ASP A 53 -31.15 6.12 15.73
CA ASP A 53 -29.80 5.67 16.11
C ASP A 53 -29.30 4.57 15.16
N LEU A 54 -30.15 3.57 14.89
CA LEU A 54 -29.83 2.49 13.95
C LEU A 54 -29.51 3.02 12.54
N SER A 55 -30.33 3.94 12.02
CA SER A 55 -30.13 4.56 10.71
C SER A 55 -28.81 5.36 10.63
N SER A 56 -28.49 6.09 11.70
CA SER A 56 -27.23 6.85 11.81
C SER A 56 -26.01 5.92 11.82
N LYS A 57 -26.08 4.80 12.57
CA LYS A 57 -25.04 3.77 12.61
C LYS A 57 -24.86 3.07 11.26
N LEU A 58 -25.96 2.70 10.58
CA LEU A 58 -25.95 2.13 9.23
C LEU A 58 -25.23 3.05 8.23
N SER A 59 -25.56 4.34 8.26
CA SER A 59 -24.92 5.34 7.41
C SER A 59 -23.40 5.44 7.68
N ARG A 60 -23.00 5.30 8.94
CA ARG A 60 -21.58 5.32 9.33
C ARG A 60 -20.83 4.06 8.89
N VAL A 61 -21.46 2.89 9.00
CA VAL A 61 -20.94 1.61 8.47
C VAL A 61 -20.77 1.70 6.95
N ALA A 62 -21.76 2.24 6.22
CA ALA A 62 -21.68 2.39 4.78
C ALA A 62 -20.48 3.24 4.34
N LYS A 63 -20.24 4.37 5.03
CA LYS A 63 -19.07 5.22 4.78
C LYS A 63 -17.75 4.49 5.03
N LEU A 64 -17.61 3.83 6.18
CA LEU A 64 -16.42 3.04 6.52
C LEU A 64 -16.18 1.90 5.52
N LYS A 65 -17.26 1.28 5.02
CA LYS A 65 -17.17 0.22 4.00
C LYS A 65 -16.61 0.75 2.68
N GLU A 66 -17.06 1.92 2.21
CA GLU A 66 -16.49 2.54 1.01
C GLU A 66 -15.03 2.98 1.22
N GLU A 67 -14.67 3.46 2.41
CA GLU A 67 -13.27 3.74 2.77
C GLU A 67 -12.40 2.47 2.69
N THR A 68 -12.86 1.34 3.24
CA THR A 68 -12.12 0.07 3.15
C THR A 68 -11.95 -0.42 1.72
N LYS A 69 -12.99 -0.34 0.88
CA LYS A 69 -12.89 -0.68 -0.55
C LYS A 69 -11.87 0.20 -1.28
N THR A 70 -11.82 1.49 -0.94
CA THR A 70 -10.87 2.42 -1.54
C THR A 70 -9.44 2.08 -1.12
N SER A 71 -9.23 1.79 0.17
CA SER A 71 -7.92 1.35 0.67
C SER A 71 -7.48 0.02 0.04
N ASP A 72 -8.39 -0.93 -0.17
CA ASP A 72 -8.08 -2.21 -0.84
C ASP A 72 -7.65 -2.02 -2.30
N ARG A 73 -8.28 -1.08 -3.02
CA ARG A 73 -7.84 -0.71 -4.38
C ARG A 73 -6.44 -0.11 -4.37
N LEU A 74 -6.20 0.86 -3.49
CA LEU A 74 -4.89 1.49 -3.34
C LEU A 74 -3.80 0.47 -2.97
N GLN A 75 -4.10 -0.49 -2.10
CA GLN A 75 -3.14 -1.55 -1.76
C GLN A 75 -2.81 -2.44 -2.96
N LYS A 76 -3.80 -2.76 -3.80
CA LYS A 76 -3.54 -3.51 -5.04
C LYS A 76 -2.70 -2.71 -6.02
N ASP A 77 -2.93 -1.41 -6.13
CA ASP A 77 -2.16 -0.51 -6.99
C ASP A 77 -0.71 -0.42 -6.53
N ILE A 78 -0.49 -0.20 -5.23
CA ILE A 78 0.85 -0.19 -4.61
C ILE A 78 1.54 -1.54 -4.80
N ALA A 79 0.84 -2.67 -4.65
CA ALA A 79 1.42 -3.99 -4.85
C ALA A 79 1.87 -4.21 -6.31
N ARG A 80 1.08 -3.75 -7.29
CA ARG A 80 1.46 -3.79 -8.71
C ARG A 80 2.69 -2.93 -8.99
N GLU A 81 2.72 -1.71 -8.46
CA GLU A 81 3.85 -0.78 -8.62
C GLU A 81 5.13 -1.34 -7.97
N LEU A 82 5.02 -1.92 -6.78
CA LEU A 82 6.14 -2.58 -6.09
C LEU A 82 6.69 -3.76 -6.90
N ALA A 83 5.81 -4.60 -7.46
CA ALA A 83 6.24 -5.73 -8.28
C ALA A 83 7.00 -5.26 -9.54
N ALA A 84 6.49 -4.20 -10.20
CA ALA A 84 7.16 -3.60 -11.35
C ALA A 84 8.53 -3.03 -10.97
N LYS A 85 8.60 -2.16 -9.95
CA LYS A 85 9.86 -1.51 -9.53
C LYS A 85 10.88 -2.53 -9.01
N LYS A 86 10.47 -3.56 -8.27
CA LYS A 86 11.36 -4.64 -7.83
C LYS A 86 11.94 -5.42 -9.02
N THR A 87 11.15 -5.64 -10.06
CA THR A 87 11.61 -6.28 -11.29
C THR A 87 12.62 -5.39 -12.03
N THR A 88 12.32 -4.10 -12.16
CA THR A 88 13.24 -3.11 -12.75
C THR A 88 14.54 -3.01 -11.97
N LEU A 89 14.50 -3.03 -10.64
CA LEU A 89 15.68 -3.01 -9.78
C LEU A 89 16.55 -4.25 -10.03
N LYS A 90 15.96 -5.45 -10.06
CA LYS A 90 16.69 -6.70 -10.36
C LYS A 90 17.38 -6.64 -11.73
N LEU A 91 16.71 -6.12 -12.75
CA LEU A 91 17.28 -5.95 -14.09
C LEU A 91 18.47 -4.98 -14.09
N ASN A 92 18.37 -3.86 -13.38
CA ASN A 92 19.48 -2.89 -13.29
C ASN A 92 20.66 -3.41 -12.47
N LEU A 93 20.39 -4.19 -11.41
CA LEU A 93 21.43 -4.87 -10.64
C LEU A 93 22.18 -5.90 -11.49
N ALA A 94 21.47 -6.73 -12.25
CA ALA A 94 22.08 -7.72 -13.15
C ALA A 94 22.94 -7.07 -14.25
N LYS A 95 22.51 -5.91 -14.78
CA LYS A 95 23.31 -5.13 -15.74
C LYS A 95 24.55 -4.48 -15.12
N SER A 96 24.49 -4.16 -13.83
CA SER A 96 25.63 -3.59 -13.09
C SER A 96 26.73 -4.64 -12.89
N THR A 97 26.36 -5.88 -12.53
CA THR A 97 27.32 -6.98 -12.35
C THR A 97 27.99 -7.43 -13.65
N GLN A 98 27.27 -7.41 -14.79
CA GLN A 98 27.87 -7.79 -16.08
C GLN A 98 28.90 -6.78 -16.62
N GLN A 99 28.85 -5.51 -16.20
CA GLN A 99 29.83 -4.49 -16.61
C GLN A 99 31.14 -4.56 -15.83
N ASP A 100 31.10 -5.00 -14.57
CA ASP A 100 32.32 -5.13 -13.74
C ASP A 100 33.19 -6.34 -14.17
N ASP A 101 32.60 -7.42 -14.70
CA ASP A 101 33.34 -8.61 -15.18
C ASP A 101 34.00 -8.43 -16.57
N SER A 102 33.55 -7.46 -17.38
CA SER A 102 34.13 -7.20 -18.72
C SER A 102 35.34 -6.24 -18.69
N SER A 103 35.84 -5.93 -17.50
CA SER A 103 36.88 -4.90 -17.26
C SER A 103 38.19 -5.48 -16.68
N LEU A 104 38.32 -6.80 -16.60
CA LEU A 104 39.54 -7.53 -16.19
C LEU A 104 40.15 -8.29 -17.37
#